data_AF-A0A7Y1YG46-F1
#
_entry.id   AF-A0A7Y1YG46-F1
#
_cell.length_a   1.000
_cell.length_b   1.000
_cell.length_c   1.000
_cell.angle_alpha   90.00
_cell.angle_beta   90.00
_cell.angle_gamma   90.00
#
_symmetry.space_group_name_H-M   'P 1'
#
loop_
_entity.id
_entity.type
_entity.pdbx_description
1 polymer ?
#
loop_
_entity_poly.entity_id
_entity_poly.type
_entity_poly.pdbx_seq_one_letter_code
_entity_poly.pdbx_strand_id
1 'polypeptide(L)'
;MNKDEKRAVAYFCMEYGLDSDFKNYAGGLGILAGDYMKGAKDGDYPIIGIGIKWKQGYTTQVLNKEGFPVDTYPIYDYDFLSDTGIIIELEIRRRPVYCKVWKCDAFGNADLYLLDTDLPENEDPWITGQLYGWFGEERIAQEMVLGIGGIRLLRQLDLPVDVYHFNEGHALFAGFELMREKMAHGLTF
;
A
#
# COMPACT_ATOMS: atom_id res chain seq x y z
N MET A 1 8.38 11.13 28.37
CA MET A 1 7.78 11.53 27.08
C MET A 1 6.92 12.75 27.33
N ASN A 2 7.18 13.83 26.61
CA ASN A 2 6.37 15.04 26.71
C ASN A 2 4.97 14.72 26.17
N LYS A 3 3.90 15.10 26.88
CA LYS A 3 2.52 14.74 26.49
C LYS A 3 2.05 15.46 25.22
N ASP A 4 2.79 16.48 24.78
CA ASP A 4 2.45 17.36 23.67
C ASP A 4 3.15 17.00 22.34
N GLU A 5 4.04 16.01 22.32
CA GLU A 5 4.72 15.59 21.09
C GLU A 5 3.82 14.60 20.32
N LYS A 6 3.36 15.01 19.12
CA LYS A 6 2.56 14.15 18.25
C LYS A 6 3.41 12.97 17.78
N ARG A 7 2.98 11.74 18.08
CA ARG A 7 3.65 10.51 17.65
C ARG A 7 3.51 10.32 16.16
N ALA A 8 4.61 9.97 15.48
CA ALA A 8 4.60 9.64 14.07
C ALA A 8 3.97 8.26 13.83
N VAL A 9 3.03 8.19 12.89
CA VAL A 9 2.26 6.97 12.58
C VAL A 9 2.51 6.56 11.14
N ALA A 10 2.90 5.30 10.93
CA ALA A 10 2.83 4.68 9.62
C ALA A 10 1.52 3.89 9.52
N TYR A 11 0.63 4.32 8.62
CA TYR A 11 -0.68 3.75 8.40
C TYR A 11 -0.64 2.82 7.17
N PHE A 12 -0.85 1.53 7.38
CA PHE A 12 -0.80 0.52 6.31
C PHE A 12 -2.21 0.12 5.92
N CYS A 13 -2.51 0.16 4.63
CA CYS A 13 -3.78 -0.30 4.10
C CYS A 13 -3.64 -0.81 2.67
N MET A 14 -4.48 -1.78 2.31
CA MET A 14 -4.61 -2.28 0.94
C MET A 14 -5.30 -1.26 0.02
N GLU A 15 -6.09 -0.35 0.57
CA GLU A 15 -6.91 0.58 -0.21
C GLU A 15 -6.98 1.99 0.37
N TYR A 16 -7.09 2.97 -0.53
CA TYR A 16 -7.23 4.39 -0.21
C TYR A 16 -8.23 5.04 -1.18
N GLY A 17 -9.40 5.42 -0.66
CA GLY A 17 -10.45 6.13 -1.38
C GLY A 17 -10.25 7.64 -1.29
N LEU A 18 -9.28 8.16 -2.04
CA LEU A 18 -8.94 9.60 -2.03
C LEU A 18 -9.78 10.42 -2.99
N ASP A 19 -10.01 9.89 -4.19
CA ASP A 19 -10.77 10.54 -5.25
C ASP A 19 -11.41 9.47 -6.14
N SER A 20 -12.53 9.82 -6.78
CA SER A 20 -13.20 8.91 -7.71
C SER A 20 -12.34 8.51 -8.90
N ASP A 21 -11.39 9.35 -9.32
CA ASP A 21 -10.50 9.08 -10.44
C ASP A 21 -9.33 8.17 -10.04
N PHE A 22 -9.04 8.03 -8.75
CA PHE A 22 -8.00 7.14 -8.25
C PHE A 22 -8.60 5.78 -7.84
N LYS A 23 -8.50 4.78 -8.71
CA LYS A 23 -9.10 3.44 -8.51
C LYS A 23 -8.29 2.56 -7.58
N ASN A 24 -7.97 3.08 -6.40
CA ASN A 24 -7.17 2.40 -5.38
C ASN A 24 -7.98 1.92 -4.17
N TYR A 25 -9.29 1.72 -4.34
CA TYR A 25 -10.18 1.21 -3.30
C TYR A 25 -11.36 0.41 -3.85
N ALA A 26 -11.93 -0.47 -3.02
CA ALA A 26 -13.11 -1.26 -3.31
C ALA A 26 -14.36 -0.80 -2.55
N GLY A 27 -14.21 -0.29 -1.32
CA GLY A 27 -15.36 0.05 -0.49
C GLY A 27 -15.04 0.87 0.75
N GLY A 28 -15.81 0.62 1.83
CA GLY A 28 -15.81 1.46 3.03
C GLY A 28 -14.48 1.49 3.79
N LEU A 29 -13.67 0.42 3.73
CA LEU A 29 -12.34 0.38 4.35
C LEU A 29 -11.42 1.41 3.70
N GLY A 30 -11.43 1.50 2.37
CA GLY A 30 -10.66 2.46 1.60
C GLY A 30 -11.19 3.88 1.73
N ILE A 31 -12.51 4.08 1.78
CA ILE A 31 -13.09 5.41 2.10
C ILE A 31 -12.60 5.88 3.47
N LEU A 32 -12.68 5.02 4.50
CA LEU A 32 -12.15 5.33 5.82
C LEU A 32 -10.65 5.68 5.78
N ALA A 33 -9.84 4.89 5.07
CA ALA A 33 -8.42 5.15 4.92
C ALA A 33 -8.14 6.49 4.22
N GLY A 34 -8.90 6.80 3.17
CA GLY A 34 -8.80 8.07 2.44
C GLY A 34 -9.16 9.27 3.31
N ASP A 35 -10.29 9.21 4.01
CA ASP A 35 -10.72 10.25 4.95
C ASP A 35 -9.73 10.40 6.11
N TYR A 36 -9.15 9.30 6.59
CA TYR A 36 -8.13 9.33 7.63
C TYR A 36 -6.88 10.08 7.16
N MET A 37 -6.42 9.82 5.93
CA MET A 37 -5.26 10.51 5.35
C MET A 37 -5.53 12.00 5.07
N LYS A 38 -6.75 12.38 4.67
CA LYS A 38 -7.14 13.80 4.50
C LYS A 38 -7.26 14.51 5.84
N GLY A 39 -7.94 13.90 6.81
CA GLY A 39 -8.02 14.44 8.17
C GLY A 39 -6.66 14.57 8.85
N ALA A 40 -5.73 13.65 8.56
CA ALA A 40 -4.34 13.76 8.99
C ALA A 40 -3.65 15.04 8.45
N LYS A 41 -3.87 15.34 7.16
CA LYS A 41 -3.34 16.55 6.52
C LYS A 41 -3.94 17.82 7.13
N ASP A 42 -5.26 17.87 7.26
CA ASP A 42 -5.99 19.04 7.79
C ASP A 42 -5.58 19.36 9.23
N GLY A 43 -5.32 18.33 10.04
CA GLY A 43 -4.90 18.46 11.42
C GLY A 43 -3.39 18.55 11.65
N ASP A 44 -2.58 18.59 10.58
CA ASP A 44 -1.12 18.56 10.63
C ASP A 44 -0.58 17.44 11.54
N TYR A 45 -1.13 16.24 11.38
CA TYR A 45 -0.72 15.05 12.11
C TYR A 45 0.41 14.34 11.36
N PRO A 46 1.46 13.86 12.05
CA PRO A 46 2.59 13.17 11.43
C PRO A 46 2.20 11.73 11.05
N ILE A 47 1.33 11.59 10.07
CA ILE A 47 0.82 10.31 9.56
C ILE A 47 1.32 10.13 8.13
N ILE A 48 1.83 8.94 7.83
CA ILE A 48 2.29 8.56 6.50
C ILE A 48 1.57 7.29 6.09
N GLY A 49 0.95 7.32 4.92
CA GLY A 49 0.22 6.20 4.35
C GLY A 49 1.17 5.29 3.57
N ILE A 50 1.01 3.99 3.75
CA ILE A 50 1.69 2.94 3.01
C ILE A 50 0.63 2.04 2.37
N GLY A 51 0.74 1.84 1.06
CA GLY A 51 -0.21 1.05 0.30
C GLY A 51 0.40 0.39 -0.92
N ILE A 52 -0.49 -0.13 -1.77
CA ILE A 52 -0.15 -0.72 -3.06
C ILE A 52 -0.76 0.15 -4.16
N LYS A 53 -0.03 0.33 -5.26
CA LYS A 53 -0.58 0.89 -6.51
C LYS A 53 -1.21 -0.25 -7.30
N TRP A 54 -2.53 -0.29 -7.35
CA TRP A 54 -3.24 -1.32 -8.12
C TRP A 54 -3.32 -0.96 -9.59
N LYS A 55 -2.81 -1.83 -10.47
CA LYS A 55 -2.84 -1.64 -11.93
C LYS A 55 -4.27 -1.57 -12.49
N GLN A 56 -5.17 -2.39 -11.94
CA GLN A 56 -6.56 -2.54 -12.42
C GLN A 56 -7.62 -2.07 -11.42
N GLY A 57 -7.20 -1.60 -10.24
CA GLY A 57 -8.12 -1.32 -9.12
C GLY A 57 -8.87 -2.57 -8.68
N TYR A 58 -10.13 -2.40 -8.26
CA TYR A 58 -11.01 -3.49 -7.81
C TYR A 58 -11.80 -4.13 -8.97
N THR A 59 -12.80 -3.42 -9.48
CA THR A 59 -13.57 -3.77 -10.69
C THR A 59 -14.22 -2.51 -11.26
N THR A 60 -14.48 -2.50 -12.56
CA THR A 60 -15.41 -1.57 -13.20
C THR A 60 -16.59 -2.38 -13.76
N GLN A 61 -17.76 -2.21 -13.16
CA GLN A 61 -18.96 -2.92 -13.61
C GLN A 61 -19.60 -2.20 -14.79
N VAL A 62 -19.85 -2.94 -15.87
CA VAL A 62 -20.57 -2.45 -17.06
C VAL A 62 -21.76 -3.37 -17.36
N LEU A 63 -22.76 -2.87 -18.09
CA LEU A 63 -23.84 -3.70 -18.60
C LEU A 63 -23.47 -4.24 -19.98
N ASN A 64 -23.62 -5.55 -20.18
CA ASN A 64 -23.47 -6.16 -21.51
C ASN A 64 -24.67 -5.82 -22.42
N LYS A 65 -24.65 -6.32 -23.67
CA LYS A 65 -25.70 -6.01 -24.66
C LYS A 65 -27.09 -6.50 -24.24
N GLU A 66 -27.12 -7.50 -23.36
CA GLU A 66 -28.33 -8.11 -22.81
C GLU A 66 -28.78 -7.46 -21.48
N GLY A 67 -28.07 -6.44 -21.00
CA GLY A 67 -28.40 -5.71 -19.77
C GLY A 67 -27.93 -6.38 -18.48
N PHE A 68 -27.06 -7.40 -18.55
CA PHE A 68 -26.48 -8.05 -17.36
C PHE A 68 -25.20 -7.34 -16.92
N PRO A 69 -24.97 -7.18 -15.61
CA PRO A 69 -23.72 -6.66 -15.08
C PRO A 69 -22.58 -7.64 -15.36
N VAL A 70 -21.46 -7.10 -15.84
CA VAL A 70 -20.20 -7.81 -16.02
C VAL A 70 -19.05 -6.97 -15.46
N ASP A 71 -18.10 -7.64 -14.82
CA ASP A 71 -16.90 -7.00 -14.29
C ASP A 71 -15.84 -6.82 -15.39
N THR A 72 -15.20 -5.65 -15.38
CA THR A 72 -14.09 -5.32 -16.26
C THR A 72 -12.91 -4.79 -15.45
N TYR A 73 -11.71 -5.01 -15.98
CA TYR A 73 -10.44 -4.73 -15.30
C TYR A 73 -9.54 -3.87 -16.19
N PRO A 74 -9.96 -2.62 -16.49
CA PRO A 74 -9.13 -1.70 -17.26
C PRO A 74 -7.82 -1.43 -16.54
N ILE A 75 -6.76 -1.19 -17.32
CA ILE A 75 -5.47 -0.77 -16.78
C ILE A 75 -5.53 0.74 -16.57
N TYR A 76 -5.15 1.20 -15.39
CA TYR A 76 -5.11 2.60 -15.03
C TYR A 76 -3.67 3.12 -15.00
N ASP A 77 -3.47 4.28 -15.61
CA ASP A 77 -2.28 5.09 -15.45
C ASP A 77 -2.69 6.42 -14.80
N TYR A 78 -1.83 6.94 -13.93
CA TYR A 78 -2.16 8.07 -13.06
C TYR A 78 -1.06 9.13 -13.15
N ASP A 79 -1.31 10.17 -13.95
CA ASP A 79 -0.36 11.28 -14.14
C ASP A 79 -0.06 12.05 -12.84
N PHE A 80 -0.93 11.93 -11.83
CA PHE A 80 -0.75 12.57 -10.52
C PHE A 80 0.14 11.76 -9.57
N LEU A 81 0.55 10.53 -9.92
CA LEU A 81 1.50 9.77 -9.13
C LEU A 81 2.94 10.13 -9.51
N SER A 82 3.72 10.51 -8.50
CA SER A 82 5.13 10.85 -8.71
C SER A 82 6.02 9.62 -8.47
N ASP A 83 6.88 9.32 -9.43
CA ASP A 83 7.95 8.33 -9.26
C ASP A 83 8.99 8.85 -8.26
N THR A 84 9.23 8.10 -7.19
CA THR A 84 10.22 8.49 -6.17
C THR A 84 11.66 8.11 -6.56
N GLY A 85 11.83 7.25 -7.58
CA GLY A 85 13.12 6.62 -7.92
C GLY A 85 13.56 5.53 -6.94
N ILE A 86 12.76 5.23 -5.90
CA ILE A 86 13.06 4.19 -4.92
C ILE A 86 12.56 2.84 -5.43
N ILE A 87 13.44 1.83 -5.39
CA ILE A 87 13.11 0.43 -5.57
C ILE A 87 13.36 -0.32 -4.26
N ILE A 88 12.35 -1.07 -3.81
CA ILE A 88 12.44 -1.95 -2.64
C ILE A 88 12.51 -3.40 -3.12
N GLU A 89 13.52 -4.12 -2.67
CA GLU A 89 13.63 -5.56 -2.92
C GLU A 89 13.06 -6.35 -1.74
N LEU A 90 12.31 -7.42 -2.02
CA LEU A 90 11.89 -8.43 -1.05
C LEU A 90 11.91 -9.82 -1.69
N GLU A 91 12.01 -10.86 -0.85
CA GLU A 91 11.94 -12.25 -1.32
C GLU A 91 10.51 -12.77 -1.18
N ILE A 92 9.88 -13.18 -2.29
CA ILE A 92 8.59 -13.86 -2.32
C ILE A 92 8.77 -15.17 -3.09
N ARG A 93 8.28 -16.28 -2.54
CA ARG A 93 8.42 -17.62 -3.16
C ARG A 93 9.88 -17.99 -3.51
N ARG A 94 10.84 -17.57 -2.67
CA ARG A 94 12.30 -17.74 -2.87
C ARG A 94 12.84 -17.07 -4.13
N ARG A 95 12.16 -16.01 -4.59
CA ARG A 95 12.58 -15.19 -5.73
C ARG A 95 12.62 -13.73 -5.33
N PRO A 96 13.55 -12.95 -5.89
CA PRO A 96 13.54 -11.50 -5.70
C PRO A 96 12.30 -10.92 -6.38
N VAL A 97 11.63 -10.01 -5.68
CA VAL A 97 10.57 -9.16 -6.19
C VAL A 97 10.97 -7.72 -5.91
N TYR A 98 10.92 -6.89 -6.95
CA TYR A 98 11.25 -5.48 -6.91
C TYR A 98 9.96 -4.66 -6.89
N CYS A 99 9.83 -3.75 -5.93
CA CYS A 99 8.71 -2.84 -5.82
C CYS A 99 9.18 -1.42 -6.13
N LYS A 100 8.68 -0.85 -7.22
CA LYS A 100 8.77 0.59 -7.46
C LYS A 100 7.88 1.34 -6.48
N VAL A 101 8.35 2.49 -6.01
CA VAL A 101 7.63 3.31 -5.04
C VAL A 101 7.12 4.58 -5.70
N TRP A 102 5.81 4.79 -5.58
CA TRP A 102 5.11 5.99 -6.05
C TRP A 102 4.68 6.84 -4.85
N LYS A 103 4.63 8.16 -5.03
CA LYS A 103 4.06 9.10 -4.06
C LYS A 103 2.77 9.70 -4.60
N CYS A 104 1.76 9.80 -3.74
CA CYS A 104 0.48 10.48 -4.00
C CYS A 104 0.25 11.59 -2.98
N ASP A 105 0.24 12.85 -3.43
CA ASP A 105 -0.04 14.04 -2.63
C ASP A 105 -1.04 15.00 -3.31
N ALA A 106 -1.74 14.53 -4.35
CA ALA A 106 -2.59 15.34 -5.21
C ALA A 106 -3.97 15.69 -4.63
N PHE A 107 -4.44 15.00 -3.58
CA PHE A 107 -5.84 15.07 -3.13
C PHE A 107 -6.04 15.71 -1.76
N GLY A 108 -5.08 16.54 -1.32
CA GLY A 108 -5.10 17.13 0.02
C GLY A 108 -4.92 16.10 1.13
N ASN A 109 -4.28 14.98 0.83
CA ASN A 109 -3.95 13.92 1.78
C ASN A 109 -2.56 14.13 2.40
N ALA A 110 -2.33 13.49 3.56
CA ALA A 110 -0.98 13.33 4.09
C ALA A 110 -0.18 12.40 3.17
N ASP A 111 1.15 12.45 3.27
CA ASP A 111 2.06 11.71 2.37
C ASP A 111 1.64 10.24 2.27
N LEU A 112 1.32 9.80 1.06
CA LEU A 112 0.93 8.42 0.75
C LEU A 112 1.94 7.82 -0.22
N TYR A 113 2.56 6.71 0.17
CA TYR A 113 3.47 5.95 -0.67
C TYR A 113 2.84 4.61 -1.09
N LEU A 114 3.02 4.25 -2.35
CA LEU A 114 2.40 3.10 -2.98
C LEU A 114 3.46 2.20 -3.63
N LEU A 115 3.43 0.93 -3.29
CA LEU A 115 4.33 -0.10 -3.82
C LEU A 115 3.74 -0.71 -5.10
N ASP A 116 4.57 -0.91 -6.10
CA ASP A 116 4.18 -1.41 -7.42
C ASP A 116 5.17 -2.47 -7.93
N THR A 117 4.70 -3.68 -8.20
CA THR A 117 5.51 -4.78 -8.75
C THR A 117 5.46 -4.83 -10.27
N ASP A 118 4.74 -3.94 -10.96
CA ASP A 118 4.60 -3.93 -12.42
C ASP A 118 5.89 -3.45 -13.12
N LEU A 119 6.93 -4.26 -13.00
CA LEU A 119 8.27 -4.05 -13.52
C LEU A 119 8.68 -5.23 -14.39
N PRO A 120 9.33 -5.00 -15.55
CA PRO A 120 9.74 -6.07 -16.46
C PRO A 120 10.77 -7.04 -15.87
N GLU A 121 11.48 -6.64 -14.82
CA GLU A 121 12.46 -7.46 -14.09
C GLU A 121 11.79 -8.51 -13.19
N ASN A 122 10.52 -8.33 -12.82
CA ASN A 122 9.80 -9.26 -11.98
C ASN A 122 9.23 -10.42 -12.80
N GLU A 123 9.35 -11.65 -12.27
CA GLU A 123 8.67 -12.81 -12.83
C GLU A 123 7.15 -12.75 -12.60
N ASP A 124 6.72 -12.17 -11.48
CA ASP A 124 5.32 -12.10 -11.03
C ASP A 124 4.81 -10.64 -10.95
N PRO A 125 4.83 -9.83 -12.04
CA PRO A 125 4.46 -8.41 -11.97
C PRO A 125 2.99 -8.19 -11.59
N TRP A 126 2.14 -9.22 -11.76
CA TRP A 126 0.71 -9.20 -11.45
C TRP A 126 0.39 -9.21 -9.94
N ILE A 127 1.38 -9.28 -9.05
CA ILE A 127 1.15 -9.19 -7.60
C ILE A 127 0.34 -7.92 -7.28
N THR A 128 0.72 -6.76 -7.83
CA THR A 128 -0.02 -5.49 -7.72
C THR A 128 -1.05 -5.27 -8.84
N GLY A 129 -1.46 -6.35 -9.52
CA GLY A 129 -2.39 -6.29 -10.65
C GLY A 129 -3.79 -5.82 -10.29
N GLN A 130 -4.46 -6.54 -9.38
CA GLN A 130 -5.86 -6.29 -9.02
C GLN A 130 -6.05 -6.36 -7.51
N LEU A 131 -6.74 -5.36 -6.97
CA LEU A 131 -7.17 -5.31 -5.57
C LEU A 131 -8.20 -6.44 -5.35
N TYR A 132 -7.91 -7.36 -4.44
CA TYR A 132 -8.77 -8.51 -4.11
C TYR A 132 -9.17 -9.42 -5.28
N GLY A 133 -8.46 -9.35 -6.41
CA GLY A 133 -8.76 -10.16 -7.60
C GLY A 133 -8.28 -11.61 -7.52
N TRP A 134 -7.26 -11.87 -6.71
CA TRP A 134 -6.60 -13.16 -6.63
C TRP A 134 -6.91 -13.90 -5.32
N PHE A 135 -6.86 -15.24 -5.38
CA PHE A 135 -7.12 -16.11 -4.24
C PHE A 135 -5.88 -16.94 -3.92
N GLY A 136 -5.71 -17.33 -2.65
CA GLY A 136 -4.62 -18.21 -2.26
C GLY A 136 -3.28 -17.48 -2.13
N GLU A 137 -2.25 -17.98 -2.82
CA GLU A 137 -0.86 -17.54 -2.64
C GLU A 137 -0.61 -16.10 -3.10
N GLU A 138 -1.33 -15.63 -4.12
CA GLU A 138 -1.22 -14.28 -4.66
C GLU A 138 -1.62 -13.24 -3.62
N ARG A 139 -2.64 -13.54 -2.81
CA ARG A 139 -3.05 -12.67 -1.71
C ARG A 139 -1.96 -12.57 -0.66
N ILE A 140 -1.29 -13.68 -0.34
CA ILE A 140 -0.14 -13.67 0.59
C ILE A 140 1.00 -12.83 0.01
N ALA A 141 1.29 -12.96 -1.30
CA ALA A 141 2.30 -12.13 -1.96
C ALA A 141 1.97 -10.63 -1.88
N GLN A 142 0.71 -10.25 -2.07
CA GLN A 142 0.24 -8.87 -1.89
C GLN A 142 0.43 -8.37 -0.46
N GLU A 143 0.05 -9.17 0.53
CA GLU A 143 0.20 -8.83 1.95
C GLU A 143 1.70 -8.76 2.35
N MET A 144 2.57 -9.57 1.74
CA MET A 144 4.03 -9.47 1.88
C MET A 144 4.58 -8.18 1.26
N VAL A 145 4.11 -7.79 0.06
CA VAL A 145 4.47 -6.51 -0.57
C VAL A 145 4.07 -5.35 0.35
N LEU A 146 2.82 -5.29 0.80
CA LEU A 146 2.35 -4.24 1.70
C LEU A 146 3.15 -4.21 3.02
N GLY A 147 3.30 -5.37 3.66
CA GLY A 147 3.91 -5.48 4.97
C GLY A 147 5.43 -5.32 4.96
N ILE A 148 6.14 -6.26 4.32
CA ILE A 148 7.62 -6.28 4.27
C ILE A 148 8.12 -5.11 3.45
N GLY A 149 7.55 -4.91 2.25
CA GLY A 149 7.93 -3.81 1.37
C GLY A 149 7.69 -2.45 2.04
N GLY A 150 6.59 -2.30 2.77
CA GLY A 150 6.28 -1.07 3.49
C GLY A 150 7.23 -0.77 4.65
N ILE A 151 7.63 -1.77 5.45
CA ILE A 151 8.65 -1.57 6.49
C ILE A 151 9.99 -1.17 5.88
N ARG A 152 10.44 -1.88 4.83
CA ARG A 152 11.70 -1.56 4.15
C ARG A 152 11.67 -0.16 3.51
N LEU A 153 10.54 0.25 2.96
CA LEU A 153 10.34 1.60 2.47
C LEU A 153 10.51 2.64 3.58
N LEU A 154 9.89 2.43 4.74
CA LEU A 154 10.05 3.35 5.87
C LEU A 154 11.51 3.50 6.31
N ARG A 155 12.30 2.41 6.28
CA ARG A 155 13.74 2.46 6.53
C ARG A 155 14.48 3.24 5.45
N GLN A 156 14.14 3.03 4.19
CA GLN A 156 14.78 3.70 3.06
C GLN A 156 14.50 5.21 3.05
N LEU A 157 13.32 5.63 3.49
CA LEU A 157 12.93 7.04 3.62
C LEU A 157 13.53 7.71 4.87
N ASP A 158 14.14 6.95 5.78
CA ASP A 158 14.68 7.42 7.06
C ASP A 158 13.66 8.23 7.89
N LEU A 159 12.41 7.76 7.91
CA LEU A 159 11.31 8.44 8.58
C LEU A 159 11.16 7.94 10.03
N PRO A 160 10.99 8.85 11.01
CA PRO A 160 10.66 8.45 12.37
C PRO A 160 9.25 7.85 12.40
N VAL A 161 9.11 6.65 12.96
CA VAL A 161 7.81 5.97 13.13
C VAL A 161 7.72 5.44 14.56
N ASP A 162 6.80 5.98 15.34
CA ASP A 162 6.52 5.56 16.72
C ASP A 162 5.47 4.47 16.77
N VAL A 163 4.50 4.51 15.85
CA VAL A 163 3.34 3.62 15.82
C VAL A 163 3.10 3.10 14.42
N TYR A 164 2.89 1.79 14.32
CA TYR A 164 2.47 1.12 13.09
C TYR A 164 0.98 0.80 13.23
N HIS A 165 0.15 1.41 12.39
CA HIS A 165 -1.28 1.16 12.36
C HIS A 165 -1.59 0.26 11.16
N PHE A 166 -2.14 -0.93 11.42
CA PHE A 166 -2.54 -1.87 10.39
C PHE A 166 -4.06 -1.80 10.23
N ASN A 167 -4.51 -1.32 9.07
CA ASN A 167 -5.94 -1.32 8.75
C ASN A 167 -6.33 -2.73 8.28
N GLU A 168 -6.81 -3.54 9.23
CA GLU A 168 -6.99 -5.00 9.14
C GLU A 168 -5.65 -5.80 9.09
N GLY A 169 -5.76 -7.12 9.10
CA GLY A 169 -4.67 -8.09 9.11
C GLY A 169 -3.89 -8.18 7.80
N HIS A 170 -4.27 -7.44 6.76
CA HIS A 170 -3.56 -7.42 5.48
C HIS A 170 -2.11 -6.97 5.60
N ALA A 171 -1.79 -6.14 6.60
CA ALA A 171 -0.44 -5.66 6.85
C ALA A 171 0.31 -6.48 7.91
N LEU A 172 -0.17 -7.66 8.32
CA LEU A 172 0.44 -8.44 9.41
C LEU A 172 1.91 -8.79 9.15
N PHE A 173 2.31 -8.96 7.88
CA PHE A 173 3.71 -9.17 7.51
C PHE A 173 4.64 -8.02 7.89
N ALA A 174 4.15 -6.79 8.07
CA ALA A 174 4.94 -5.70 8.65
C ALA A 174 5.35 -6.03 10.09
N GLY A 175 4.46 -6.64 10.87
CA GLY A 175 4.78 -7.11 12.23
C GLY A 175 5.89 -8.16 12.24
N PHE A 176 5.83 -9.13 11.33
CA PHE A 176 6.90 -10.13 11.19
C PHE A 176 8.22 -9.53 10.73
N GLU A 177 8.20 -8.55 9.82
CA GLU A 177 9.43 -7.86 9.39
C GLU A 177 10.04 -7.05 10.54
N LEU A 178 9.23 -6.37 11.35
CA LEU A 178 9.69 -5.68 12.57
C LEU A 178 10.31 -6.64 13.60
N MET A 179 9.71 -7.82 13.78
CA MET A 179 10.28 -8.86 14.65
C MET A 179 11.60 -9.38 14.09
N ARG A 180 11.67 -9.64 12.78
CA ARG A 180 12.90 -10.06 12.08
C ARG A 180 14.02 -9.04 12.27
N GLU A 181 13.73 -7.75 12.11
CA GLU A 181 14.70 -6.67 12.35
C GLU A 181 15.22 -6.71 13.79
N LYS A 182 14.33 -6.84 14.78
CA LYS A 182 14.73 -6.91 16.20
C LYS A 182 15.60 -8.12 16.49
N MET A 183 15.22 -9.29 15.97
CA MET A 183 15.99 -10.52 16.16
C MET A 183 17.35 -10.45 15.48
N ALA A 184 17.45 -9.82 14.31
CA ALA A 184 18.73 -9.57 13.64
C ALA A 184 19.67 -8.67 14.47
N HIS A 185 19.12 -7.81 15.33
CA HIS A 185 19.87 -7.00 16.30
C HIS A 185 20.10 -7.71 17.65
N GLY A 186 19.85 -9.01 17.75
CA GLY A 186 20.17 -9.83 18.92
C GLY A 186 19.08 -9.90 20.00
N LEU A 187 17.87 -9.39 19.73
CA LEU A 187 16.72 -9.64 20.61
C LEU A 187 16.23 -11.10 20.43
N THR A 188 15.74 -11.70 21.50
CA THR A 188 15.06 -13.00 21.42
C THR A 188 13.65 -12.83 20.84
N PHE A 189 13.04 -13.93 20.41
CA PHE A 189 11.62 -13.99 20.05
C PHE A 189 10.73 -13.60 21.24
#